data_AF-A0A516RH43-F1
#
_entry.id   AF-A0A516RH43-F1
#
_cell.length_a   1.000
_cell.length_b   1.000
_cell.length_c   1.000
_cell.angle_alpha   90.00
_cell.angle_beta   90.00
_cell.angle_gamma   90.00
#
_symmetry.space_group_name_H-M   'P 1'
#
loop_
_entity.id
_entity.type
_entity.pdbx_description
1 polymer ?
#
loop_
_entity_poly.entity_id
_entity_poly.type
_entity_poly.pdbx_seq_one_letter_code
_entity_poly.pdbx_strand_id
1 'polypeptide(L)'
;MQLYEIHIHGFADTQAALALQEPLARLLCPVEDHDGPCEVPWGFTVGDGSLVLGIYASAARAAEVTDRVRSFVGGAHPAVLGGTTSDAFDELMEQYRVEHPAVGD
;
A
#
# COMPACT_ATOMS: atom_id res chain seq x y z
N MET A 1 -11.08 -7.45 -7.52
CA MET A 1 -10.00 -6.76 -6.77
C MET A 1 -8.69 -7.05 -7.47
N GLN A 2 -7.73 -6.14 -7.41
CA GLN A 2 -6.40 -6.33 -7.98
C GLN A 2 -5.36 -5.57 -7.14
N LEU A 3 -4.09 -5.90 -7.32
CA LEU A 3 -2.98 -5.17 -6.71
C LEU A 3 -2.82 -3.82 -7.39
N TYR A 4 -2.68 -2.76 -6.61
CA TYR A 4 -2.29 -1.43 -7.07
C TYR A 4 -1.05 -0.97 -6.32
N GLU A 5 -0.20 -0.20 -6.98
CA GLU A 5 1.03 0.31 -6.40
C GLU A 5 0.97 1.83 -6.30
N ILE A 6 1.28 2.37 -5.13
CA ILE A 6 1.38 3.80 -4.90
C ILE A 6 2.87 4.10 -4.67
N HIS A 7 3.49 4.79 -5.62
CA HIS A 7 4.88 5.19 -5.56
C HIS A 7 4.99 6.57 -4.92
N ILE A 8 5.70 6.64 -3.80
CA ILE A 8 5.93 7.88 -3.05
C ILE A 8 7.39 8.27 -3.31
N HIS A 9 7.59 9.50 -3.80
CA HIS A 9 8.90 9.99 -4.22
C HIS A 9 9.43 11.11 -3.31
N GLY A 10 10.60 11.66 -3.66
CA GLY A 10 11.17 12.84 -3.00
C GLY A 10 11.96 12.52 -1.72
N PHE A 11 12.39 11.27 -1.54
CA PHE A 11 13.26 10.88 -0.44
C PHE A 11 14.72 11.20 -0.74
N ALA A 12 15.46 11.63 0.29
CA ALA A 12 16.91 11.85 0.19
C ALA A 12 17.67 10.52 0.07
N ASP A 13 17.16 9.48 0.73
CA ASP A 13 17.76 8.15 0.82
C ASP A 13 16.72 7.10 1.23
N THR A 14 17.11 5.82 1.18
CA THR A 14 16.26 4.69 1.56
C THR A 14 15.79 4.72 3.01
N GLN A 15 16.57 5.23 3.96
CA GLN A 15 16.13 5.31 5.35
C GLN A 15 15.02 6.35 5.51
N ALA A 16 15.10 7.48 4.82
CA ALA A 16 14.02 8.46 4.77
C ALA A 16 12.73 7.87 4.19
N ALA A 17 12.84 6.99 3.18
CA ALA A 17 11.69 6.27 2.62
C ALA A 17 11.08 5.29 3.64
N LEU A 18 11.92 4.46 4.28
CA LEU A 18 11.48 3.48 5.27
C LEU A 18 10.83 4.13 6.50
N ALA A 19 11.27 5.32 6.90
CA ALA A 19 10.70 6.07 8.02
C ALA A 19 9.21 6.42 7.82
N LEU A 20 8.70 6.43 6.58
CA LEU A 20 7.27 6.65 6.31
C LEU A 20 6.42 5.37 6.38
N GLN A 21 6.99 4.17 6.48
CA GLN A 21 6.22 2.93 6.55
C GLN A 21 5.28 2.89 7.77
N GLU A 22 5.80 3.15 8.96
CA GLU A 22 4.99 3.12 10.19
C GLU A 22 3.90 4.21 10.22
N PRO A 23 4.19 5.49 9.88
CA PRO A 23 3.17 6.51 9.74
C PRO A 23 2.07 6.16 8.72
N LEU A 24 2.45 5.58 7.58
CA LEU A 24 1.48 5.15 6.55
C LEU A 24 0.67 3.93 6.99
N ALA A 25 1.28 2.97 7.70
CA ALA A 25 0.56 1.84 8.28
C ALA A 25 -0.54 2.32 9.24
N ARG A 26 -0.23 3.27 10.14
CA ARG A 26 -1.22 3.90 11.04
C ARG A 26 -2.27 4.71 10.30
N LEU A 27 -1.95 5.29 9.14
CA LEU A 27 -2.93 5.98 8.31
C LEU A 27 -3.93 5.00 7.70
N LEU A 28 -3.45 3.86 7.19
CA LEU A 28 -4.27 2.83 6.53
C LEU A 28 -5.11 2.05 7.55
N CYS A 29 -4.52 1.74 8.69
CA CYS A 29 -5.16 1.08 9.82
C CYS A 29 -4.86 1.85 11.11
N PRO A 30 -5.75 2.78 11.49
CA PRO A 30 -5.58 3.60 12.69
C PRO A 30 -5.83 2.83 13.99
N VAL A 31 -6.37 1.62 13.92
CA VAL A 31 -6.69 0.78 15.08
C VAL A 31 -6.00 -0.57 14.88
N GLU A 32 -4.86 -0.76 15.54
CA GLU A 32 -4.06 -2.01 15.46
C GLU A 32 -4.85 -3.25 15.91
N ASP A 33 -5.89 -3.07 16.73
CA ASP A 33 -6.77 -4.12 17.28
C ASP A 33 -8.22 -3.91 16.81
N HIS A 34 -8.44 -3.91 15.49
CA HIS A 34 -9.80 -3.93 14.94
C HIS A 34 -10.28 -5.36 14.70
N ASP A 35 -11.55 -5.63 14.96
CA ASP A 35 -12.14 -6.94 14.73
C ASP A 35 -12.27 -7.19 13.22
N GLY A 36 -11.49 -8.14 12.70
CA GLY A 36 -11.50 -8.57 11.29
C GLY A 36 -10.24 -8.20 10.49
N PRO A 37 -10.10 -8.72 9.25
CA PRO A 37 -9.00 -8.39 8.37
C PRO A 37 -9.01 -6.90 8.03
N CYS A 38 -7.83 -6.33 7.80
CA CYS A 38 -7.72 -4.96 7.32
C CYS A 38 -8.57 -4.79 6.05
N GLU A 39 -9.39 -3.71 6.00
CA GLU A 39 -10.33 -3.49 4.89
C GLU A 39 -9.63 -3.44 3.52
N VAL A 40 -8.34 -3.07 3.52
CA VAL A 40 -7.45 -3.15 2.37
C VAL A 40 -6.16 -3.82 2.85
N PRO A 41 -5.81 -5.02 2.36
CA PRO A 41 -4.47 -5.58 2.57
C PRO A 41 -3.42 -4.69 1.91
N TRP A 42 -2.34 -4.38 2.64
CA TRP A 42 -1.24 -3.56 2.13
C TRP A 42 0.13 -4.14 2.47
N GLY A 43 1.14 -3.73 1.71
CA GLY A 43 2.55 -3.97 2.00
C GLY A 43 3.42 -2.83 1.51
N PHE A 44 4.63 -2.75 2.04
CA PHE A 44 5.62 -1.76 1.62
C PHE A 44 6.85 -2.43 1.04
N THR A 45 7.38 -1.85 -0.03
CA THR A 45 8.72 -2.13 -0.53
C THR A 45 9.42 -0.82 -0.88
N VAL A 46 10.73 -0.87 -1.10
CA VAL A 46 11.51 0.29 -1.55
C VAL A 46 12.15 -0.08 -2.88
N GLY A 47 11.96 0.78 -3.88
CA GLY A 47 12.52 0.61 -5.22
C GLY A 47 12.81 1.97 -5.86
N ASP A 48 13.91 2.08 -6.61
CA ASP A 48 14.24 3.27 -7.42
C ASP A 48 14.17 4.61 -6.65
N GLY A 49 14.59 4.63 -5.38
CA GLY A 49 14.55 5.84 -4.54
C GLY A 49 13.13 6.27 -4.11
N SER A 50 12.15 5.38 -4.23
CA SER A 50 10.76 5.57 -3.84
C SER A 50 10.31 4.54 -2.81
N LEU A 51 9.39 4.94 -1.94
CA LEU A 51 8.62 4.01 -1.12
C LEU A 51 7.42 3.57 -1.93
N VAL A 52 7.25 2.27 -2.12
CA VAL A 52 6.15 1.69 -2.87
C VAL A 52 5.19 1.04 -1.89
N LEU A 53 3.95 1.50 -1.88
CA LEU A 53 2.83 0.94 -1.12
C LEU A 53 1.98 0.10 -2.07
N GLY A 54 2.04 -1.22 -1.92
CA GLY A 54 1.16 -2.16 -2.61
C GLY A 54 -0.14 -2.31 -1.83
N ILE A 55 -1.29 -2.21 -2.50
CA ILE A 55 -2.62 -2.42 -1.91
C ILE A 55 -3.46 -3.36 -2.77
N TYR A 56 -4.15 -4.31 -2.15
CA TYR A 56 -5.07 -5.21 -2.86
C TYR A 56 -6.51 -4.72 -2.69
N ALA A 57 -7.06 -4.09 -3.72
CA ALA A 57 -8.33 -3.38 -3.59
C ALA A 57 -9.15 -3.32 -4.90
N SER A 58 -10.33 -2.69 -4.86
CA SER A 58 -11.03 -2.23 -6.06
C SER A 58 -10.38 -0.94 -6.60
N ALA A 59 -10.62 -0.59 -7.86
CA ALA A 59 -10.10 0.65 -8.45
C ALA A 59 -10.55 1.90 -7.68
N ALA A 60 -11.82 1.94 -7.28
CA ALA A 60 -12.37 3.02 -6.48
C ALA A 60 -11.65 3.14 -5.13
N ARG A 61 -11.45 2.01 -4.43
CA ARG A 61 -10.78 2.01 -3.14
C ARG A 61 -9.30 2.36 -3.24
N ALA A 62 -8.62 1.91 -4.29
CA ALA A 62 -7.24 2.28 -4.57
C ALA A 62 -7.08 3.79 -4.81
N ALA A 63 -8.03 4.42 -5.51
CA ALA A 63 -8.05 5.86 -5.70
C ALA A 63 -8.26 6.61 -4.37
N GLU A 64 -9.20 6.15 -3.52
CA GLU A 64 -9.41 6.73 -2.18
C GLU A 64 -8.16 6.62 -1.30
N VAL A 65 -7.50 5.46 -1.28
CA VAL A 65 -6.26 5.26 -0.53
C VAL A 65 -5.14 6.16 -1.07
N THR A 66 -5.02 6.28 -2.39
CA THR A 66 -4.03 7.17 -3.02
C THR A 66 -4.25 8.62 -2.59
N ASP A 67 -5.49 9.10 -2.57
CA ASP A 67 -5.81 10.47 -2.15
C ASP A 67 -5.47 10.72 -0.67
N ARG A 68 -5.80 9.75 0.20
CA ARG A 68 -5.42 9.80 1.62
C ARG A 68 -3.90 9.85 1.81
N VAL A 69 -3.16 9.01 1.09
CA VAL A 69 -1.69 9.00 1.12
C VAL A 69 -1.14 10.35 0.66
N ARG A 70 -1.62 10.88 -0.47
CA ARG A 70 -1.23 12.22 -0.97
C ARG A 70 -1.46 13.31 0.05
N SER A 71 -2.63 13.33 0.67
CA SER A 71 -2.95 14.31 1.71
C SER A 71 -2.06 14.18 2.93
N PHE A 72 -1.63 12.96 3.28
CA PHE A 72 -0.80 12.71 4.45
C PHE A 72 0.67 13.10 4.22
N VAL A 73 1.26 12.67 3.10
CA VAL A 73 2.68 12.91 2.81
C VAL A 73 2.95 14.34 2.29
N GLY A 74 1.91 15.00 1.79
CA GLY A 74 1.96 16.38 1.31
C GLY A 74 2.80 16.57 0.06
N GLY A 75 2.98 17.83 -0.34
CA GLY A 75 3.68 18.19 -1.59
C GLY A 75 5.19 17.88 -1.61
N ALA A 76 5.79 17.60 -0.46
CA ALA A 76 7.20 17.21 -0.36
C ALA A 76 7.46 15.80 -0.91
N HIS A 77 6.44 14.95 -0.88
CA HIS A 77 6.53 13.55 -1.28
C HIS A 77 5.44 13.20 -2.29
N PRO A 78 5.65 13.47 -3.59
CA PRO A 78 4.66 13.17 -4.61
C PRO A 78 4.30 11.69 -4.60
N ALA A 79 3.00 11.38 -4.42
CA ALA A 79 2.49 10.02 -4.46
C ALA A 79 1.72 9.77 -5.76
N VAL A 80 2.14 8.78 -6.54
CA VAL A 80 1.61 8.45 -7.86
C VAL A 80 1.09 7.02 -7.86
N LEU A 81 -0.15 6.84 -8.31
CA LEU A 81 -0.72 5.52 -8.55
C LEU A 81 -0.08 4.94 -9.82
N GLY A 82 0.73 3.89 -9.64
CA GLY A 82 1.34 3.09 -10.70
C GLY A 82 0.42 1.96 -11.19
N GLY A 83 0.86 1.30 -12.26
CA GLY A 83 0.18 0.11 -12.81
C GLY A 83 0.42 -1.15 -11.97
N THR A 84 -0.35 -2.20 -12.23
CA THR A 84 -0.45 -3.43 -11.43
C THR A 84 0.69 -4.44 -11.66
N THR A 85 1.94 -3.99 -11.79
CA THR A 85 3.02 -4.81 -12.38
C THR A 85 4.33 -4.69 -11.61
N SER A 86 4.34 -5.22 -10.40
CA SER A 86 5.61 -5.64 -9.81
C SER A 86 5.45 -7.00 -9.14
N ASP A 87 6.25 -7.96 -9.58
CA ASP A 87 6.49 -9.25 -8.92
C ASP A 87 6.88 -9.08 -7.43
N ALA A 88 7.24 -7.86 -6.99
CA ALA A 88 7.60 -7.52 -5.63
C ALA A 88 6.48 -7.77 -4.58
N PHE A 89 5.24 -7.96 -5.01
CA PHE A 89 4.10 -8.24 -4.14
C PHE A 89 3.40 -9.58 -4.46
N ASP A 90 4.01 -10.45 -5.26
CA ASP A 90 3.42 -11.75 -5.60
C ASP A 90 3.21 -12.60 -4.34
N GLU A 91 4.19 -12.62 -3.43
CA GLU A 91 4.09 -13.29 -2.12
C GLU A 91 2.96 -12.72 -1.24
N LEU A 92 2.70 -11.41 -1.30
CA LEU A 92 1.61 -10.77 -0.57
C LEU A 92 0.24 -11.15 -1.15
N MET A 93 0.15 -11.31 -2.47
CA MET A 93 -1.05 -11.83 -3.13
C MET A 93 -1.27 -13.32 -2.84
N GLU A 94 -0.20 -14.12 -2.79
CA GLU A 94 -0.27 -15.53 -2.41
C GLU A 94 -0.75 -15.70 -0.97
N GLN A 95 -0.21 -14.93 -0.03
CA GLN A 95 -0.64 -14.95 1.37
C GLN A 95 -2.13 -14.56 1.50
N TYR A 96 -2.56 -13.47 0.85
CA TYR A 96 -3.96 -13.05 0.88
C TYR A 96 -4.91 -14.11 0.30
N ARG A 97 -4.53 -14.83 -0.77
CA ARG A 97 -5.34 -15.93 -1.33
C ARG A 97 -5.46 -17.13 -0.40
N VAL A 98 -4.43 -17.41 0.39
CA VAL A 98 -4.44 -18.50 1.38
C VAL A 98 -5.29 -18.12 2.59
N GLU A 99 -5.21 -16.87 3.07
CA GLU A 99 -5.97 -16.37 4.22
C GLU A 99 -7.45 -16.07 3.89
N HIS A 100 -7.72 -15.70 2.64
CA HIS A 100 -9.06 -15.48 2.10
C HIS A 100 -9.31 -16.41 0.92
N PRO A 101 -9.46 -17.73 1.16
CA PRO A 101 -9.97 -18.59 0.11
C PRO A 101 -11.32 -18.01 -0.32
N ALA A 102 -11.50 -17.79 -1.62
CA ALA A 102 -12.81 -17.45 -2.15
C ALA A 102 -13.78 -18.49 -1.59
N VAL A 103 -14.72 -18.05 -0.75
CA VAL A 103 -15.78 -18.92 -0.24
C VAL A 103 -16.48 -19.45 -1.49
N GLY A 104 -16.20 -20.72 -1.79
CA GLY A 104 -16.74 -21.39 -2.97
C GLY A 104 -18.25 -21.47 -2.83
N ASP A 105 -18.93 -21.12 -3.92
CA ASP A 105 -20.32 -21.47 -4.18
C ASP A 105 -20.45 -23.00 -4.33
#